data_AF-A0A9R0WTG5-F1
#
_entry.id   AF-A0A9R0WTG5-F1
#
_cell.length_a   1.000
_cell.length_b   1.000
_cell.length_c   1.000
_cell.angle_alpha   90.00
_cell.angle_beta   90.00
_cell.angle_gamma   90.00
#
_symmetry.space_group_name_H-M   'P 1'
#
loop_
_entity.id
_entity.type
_entity.pdbx_description
1 polymer ?
#
loop_
_entity_poly.entity_id
_entity_poly.type
_entity_poly.pdbx_seq_one_letter_code
_entity_poly.pdbx_strand_id
1 'polypeptide(L)'
;MARRRVRTWAAAVATGVLVVVVATASAAAAAGAEEKLMVEMTLVPGAASTGAVCLDGSPPAYHLHQGSGAGARGWLLQFEGGGWCNDARSCAQRARTSLGSSSLMNKLDTFSGLLSNDPAMNPDFYNWNRVKMRYCDGGSFTGNSEFRNGSSVIYMRGQRIWDAIITDLFQKGLAKAEKVLLSGCSAGGLATFFHCDDLEERLRGTAMVKCMSDARVFP
;
A
#
# COMPACT_ATOMS: atom_id res chain seq x y z
N MET A 1 -65.73 66.84 53.49
CA MET A 1 -66.77 66.72 52.45
C MET A 1 -66.12 66.37 51.12
N ALA A 2 -66.74 65.46 50.37
CA ALA A 2 -66.50 65.10 48.96
C ALA A 2 -65.14 64.47 48.56
N ARG A 3 -65.13 63.13 48.50
CA ARG A 3 -64.15 62.29 47.78
C ARG A 3 -64.23 62.58 46.27
N ARG A 4 -63.11 62.88 45.61
CA ARG A 4 -62.95 62.73 44.15
C ARG A 4 -61.95 61.61 43.86
N ARG A 5 -62.42 60.62 43.10
CA ARG A 5 -61.68 59.44 42.66
C ARG A 5 -60.61 59.85 41.64
N VAL A 6 -59.35 59.57 41.94
CA VAL A 6 -58.25 59.62 40.98
C VAL A 6 -58.16 58.25 40.31
N ARG A 7 -58.33 58.22 38.99
CA ARG A 7 -58.15 57.02 38.16
C ARG A 7 -56.66 56.80 37.94
N THR A 8 -56.12 55.74 38.52
CA THR A 8 -54.77 55.25 38.23
C THR A 8 -54.81 54.41 36.95
N TRP A 9 -54.03 54.82 35.95
CA TRP A 9 -53.77 54.00 34.76
C TRP A 9 -52.52 53.16 35.04
N ALA A 10 -52.69 51.84 35.10
CA ALA A 10 -51.57 50.91 35.20
C ALA A 10 -50.88 50.82 33.83
N ALA A 11 -49.64 51.30 33.74
CA ALA A 11 -48.79 51.06 32.58
C ALA A 11 -48.23 49.63 32.69
N ALA A 12 -48.70 48.73 31.82
CA ALA A 12 -48.16 47.40 31.69
C ALA A 12 -46.79 47.48 30.99
N VAL A 13 -45.71 47.25 31.73
CA VAL A 13 -44.37 47.06 31.16
C VAL A 13 -44.29 45.63 30.65
N ALA A 14 -44.47 45.45 29.34
CA ALA A 14 -44.25 44.17 28.68
C ALA A 14 -42.74 43.94 28.54
N THR A 15 -42.13 43.23 29.48
CA THR A 15 -40.79 42.66 29.33
C THR A 15 -40.84 41.53 28.32
N GLY A 16 -40.61 41.85 27.04
CA GLY A 16 -40.39 40.86 25.99
C GLY A 16 -39.04 40.17 26.20
N VAL A 17 -39.06 38.94 26.70
CA VAL A 17 -37.88 38.07 26.70
C VAL A 17 -37.69 37.58 25.26
N LEU A 18 -36.66 38.09 24.58
CA LEU A 18 -36.25 37.61 23.27
C LEU A 18 -35.56 36.25 23.45
N VAL A 19 -36.31 35.15 23.27
CA VAL A 19 -35.72 33.80 23.22
C VAL A 19 -35.06 33.63 21.86
N VAL A 20 -33.75 33.85 21.79
CA VAL A 20 -32.96 33.51 20.61
C VAL A 20 -32.79 31.99 20.60
N VAL A 21 -33.63 31.30 19.84
CA VAL A 21 -33.42 29.88 19.54
C VAL A 21 -32.25 29.79 18.57
N VAL A 22 -31.05 29.54 19.09
CA VAL A 22 -29.89 29.20 18.26
C VAL A 22 -30.13 27.79 17.74
N ALA A 23 -30.64 27.70 16.50
CA ALA A 23 -30.70 26.43 15.79
C ALA A 23 -29.26 25.99 15.50
N THR A 24 -28.75 25.04 16.29
CA THR A 24 -27.50 24.36 15.97
C THR A 24 -27.76 23.48 14.75
N ALA A 25 -27.41 23.97 13.57
CA ALA A 25 -27.30 23.13 12.40
C ALA A 25 -26.17 22.13 12.63
N SER A 26 -26.52 20.91 13.06
CA SER A 26 -25.60 19.78 13.03
C SER A 26 -25.27 19.49 11.57
N ALA A 27 -24.10 19.95 11.14
CA ALA A 27 -23.50 19.47 9.91
C ALA A 27 -23.21 17.97 10.10
N ALA A 28 -24.16 17.13 9.68
CA ALA A 28 -23.85 15.74 9.42
C ALA A 28 -22.78 15.75 8.32
N ALA A 29 -21.54 15.46 8.70
CA ALA A 29 -20.50 15.20 7.73
C ALA A 29 -21.00 14.06 6.85
N ALA A 30 -21.30 14.38 5.58
CA ALA A 30 -21.50 13.37 4.58
C ALA A 30 -20.17 12.61 4.50
N ALA A 31 -20.10 11.45 5.15
CA ALA A 31 -19.06 10.47 4.89
C ALA A 31 -19.25 10.05 3.44
N GLY A 32 -18.60 10.76 2.52
CA GLY A 32 -18.49 10.33 1.14
C GLY A 32 -17.91 8.92 1.16
N ALA A 33 -18.60 7.98 0.52
CA ALA A 33 -18.06 6.65 0.33
C ALA A 33 -16.72 6.82 -0.42
N GLU A 34 -15.63 6.50 0.27
CA GLU A 34 -14.28 6.50 -0.30
C GLU A 34 -14.29 5.58 -1.52
N GLU A 35 -14.06 6.15 -2.71
CA GLU A 35 -13.86 5.36 -3.91
C GLU A 35 -12.53 4.61 -3.74
N LYS A 36 -12.62 3.33 -3.37
CA LYS A 36 -11.46 2.48 -3.17
C LYS A 36 -10.64 2.40 -4.45
N LEU A 37 -9.39 2.82 -4.39
CA LEU A 37 -8.46 2.69 -5.51
C LEU A 37 -8.13 1.20 -5.75
N MET A 38 -8.75 0.61 -6.77
CA MET A 38 -8.47 -0.75 -7.21
C MET A 38 -7.40 -0.73 -8.30
N VAL A 39 -6.28 -1.43 -8.07
CA VAL A 39 -5.15 -1.45 -9.00
C VAL A 39 -5.00 -2.85 -9.60
N GLU A 40 -4.87 -2.93 -10.91
CA GLU A 40 -4.68 -4.19 -11.63
C GLU A 40 -3.30 -4.80 -11.40
N MET A 41 -3.28 -6.13 -11.36
CA MET A 41 -2.06 -6.92 -11.26
C MET A 41 -1.38 -6.99 -12.62
N THR A 42 -0.08 -6.70 -12.62
CA THR A 42 0.82 -6.92 -13.75
C THR A 42 1.66 -8.17 -13.48
N LEU A 43 1.59 -9.16 -14.37
CA LEU A 43 2.59 -10.23 -14.43
C LEU A 43 3.86 -9.69 -15.07
N VAL A 44 5.02 -10.00 -14.50
CA VAL A 44 6.31 -9.51 -15.03
C VAL A 44 6.60 -10.19 -16.37
N PRO A 45 6.65 -9.44 -17.49
CA PRO A 45 6.84 -10.02 -18.82
C PRO A 45 8.19 -10.74 -18.92
N GLY A 46 8.19 -11.95 -19.48
CA GLY A 46 9.41 -12.72 -19.71
C GLY A 46 10.10 -13.28 -18.47
N ALA A 47 9.65 -12.99 -17.25
CA ALA A 47 10.28 -13.43 -16.00
C ALA A 47 10.43 -14.97 -15.90
N ALA A 48 9.42 -15.72 -16.33
CA ALA A 48 9.49 -17.17 -16.33
C ALA A 48 10.64 -17.73 -17.20
N SER A 49 10.96 -17.07 -18.31
CA SER A 49 12.05 -17.48 -19.21
C SER A 49 13.44 -17.28 -18.60
N THR A 50 13.57 -16.39 -17.61
CA THR A 50 14.82 -16.15 -16.86
C THR A 50 14.86 -16.90 -15.53
N GLY A 51 13.88 -17.78 -15.27
CA GLY A 51 13.75 -18.54 -14.04
C GLY A 51 13.30 -17.71 -12.83
N ALA A 52 12.84 -16.47 -13.04
CA ALA A 52 12.16 -15.68 -12.03
C ALA A 52 10.70 -16.14 -11.97
N VAL A 53 10.40 -17.06 -11.04
CA VAL A 53 9.10 -17.70 -10.90
C VAL A 53 8.73 -17.87 -9.42
N CYS A 54 7.43 -17.86 -9.13
CA CYS A 54 6.85 -18.19 -7.84
C CYS A 54 7.09 -19.65 -7.47
N LEU A 55 6.74 -20.05 -6.24
CA LEU A 55 6.91 -21.42 -5.72
C LEU A 55 6.37 -22.50 -6.66
N ASP A 56 5.26 -22.24 -7.36
CA ASP A 56 4.62 -23.17 -8.31
C ASP A 56 5.15 -23.09 -9.75
N GLY A 57 6.06 -22.16 -10.06
CA GLY A 57 6.58 -21.93 -11.42
C GLY A 57 5.85 -20.84 -12.21
N SER A 58 4.77 -20.24 -11.69
CA SER A 58 4.10 -19.09 -12.31
C SER A 58 4.99 -17.83 -12.27
N PRO A 59 4.84 -16.87 -13.21
CA PRO A 59 5.63 -15.64 -13.19
C PRO A 59 5.28 -14.77 -11.98
N PRO A 60 6.22 -13.98 -11.45
CA PRO A 60 5.93 -13.01 -10.39
C PRO A 60 5.04 -11.88 -10.86
N ALA A 61 4.48 -11.15 -9.90
CA ALA A 61 3.52 -10.09 -10.16
C ALA A 61 3.71 -8.89 -9.23
N TYR A 62 3.22 -7.74 -9.66
CA TYR A 62 3.08 -6.54 -8.84
C TYR A 62 1.87 -5.73 -9.29
N HIS A 63 1.44 -4.77 -8.47
CA HIS A 63 0.45 -3.76 -8.83
C HIS A 63 1.16 -2.42 -8.93
N LEU A 64 0.88 -1.62 -9.96
CA LEU A 64 1.48 -0.30 -10.15
C LEU A 64 0.38 0.72 -10.42
N HIS A 65 0.31 1.73 -9.57
CA HIS A 65 -0.46 2.94 -9.81
C HIS A 65 0.49 4.09 -10.12
N GLN A 66 0.37 4.68 -11.31
CA GLN A 66 1.27 5.74 -11.77
C GLN A 66 1.11 7.03 -10.95
N GLY A 67 2.22 7.72 -10.73
CA GLY A 67 2.26 9.01 -10.07
C GLY A 67 1.76 10.14 -10.96
N SER A 68 1.54 11.31 -10.37
CA SER A 68 1.03 12.49 -11.07
C SER A 68 1.63 13.79 -10.55
N GLY A 69 1.62 14.83 -11.38
CA GLY A 69 2.10 16.17 -11.02
C GLY A 69 3.52 16.16 -10.45
N ALA A 70 3.72 16.84 -9.32
CA ALA A 70 5.01 16.92 -8.63
C ALA A 70 5.51 15.56 -8.10
N GLY A 71 4.61 14.60 -7.86
CA GLY A 71 4.95 13.26 -7.38
C GLY A 71 5.35 12.28 -8.48
N ALA A 72 5.22 12.63 -9.76
CA ALA A 72 5.44 11.71 -10.88
C ALA A 72 6.86 11.12 -10.97
N ARG A 73 7.85 11.73 -10.31
CA ARG A 73 9.24 11.21 -10.20
C ARG A 73 9.57 10.60 -8.84
N GLY A 74 8.62 10.56 -7.92
CA GLY A 74 8.70 9.82 -6.67
C GLY A 74 8.18 8.40 -6.84
N TRP A 75 8.83 7.43 -6.19
CA TRP A 75 8.46 6.03 -6.23
C TRP A 75 8.35 5.45 -4.83
N LEU A 76 7.25 4.76 -4.55
CA LEU A 76 7.05 3.95 -3.35
C LEU A 76 6.93 2.49 -3.78
N LEU A 77 7.90 1.68 -3.38
CA LEU A 77 7.95 0.25 -3.63
C LEU A 77 7.63 -0.48 -2.32
N GLN A 78 6.48 -1.15 -2.25
CA GLN A 78 6.00 -1.85 -1.06
C GLN A 78 6.03 -3.36 -1.27
N PHE A 79 6.78 -4.09 -0.47
CA PHE A 79 6.71 -5.55 -0.41
C PHE A 79 5.46 -6.01 0.36
N GLU A 80 4.74 -6.95 -0.23
CA GLU A 80 3.71 -7.73 0.48
C GLU A 80 4.36 -8.67 1.51
N GLY A 81 3.70 -8.84 2.66
CA GLY A 81 4.10 -9.80 3.70
C GLY A 81 3.41 -11.16 3.54
N GLY A 82 3.59 -12.05 4.53
CA GLY A 82 2.87 -13.33 4.55
C GLY A 82 3.58 -14.49 5.26
N GLY A 83 4.60 -14.24 6.07
CA GLY A 83 5.39 -15.30 6.72
C GLY A 83 6.23 -16.12 5.73
N TRP A 84 6.66 -17.31 6.13
CA TRP A 84 7.57 -18.16 5.33
C TRP A 84 7.06 -19.58 5.19
N CYS A 85 7.71 -20.35 4.34
CA CYS A 85 7.69 -21.80 4.42
C CYS A 85 9.11 -22.28 4.74
N ASN A 86 9.23 -23.27 5.63
CA ASN A 86 10.52 -23.61 6.25
C ASN A 86 11.08 -24.96 5.78
N ASP A 87 10.31 -25.71 5.00
CA ASP A 87 10.72 -27.00 4.44
C ASP A 87 10.01 -27.28 3.11
N ALA A 88 10.48 -28.29 2.39
CA ALA A 88 9.92 -28.65 1.08
C ALA A 88 8.41 -28.96 1.12
N ARG A 89 7.91 -29.54 2.22
CA ARG A 89 6.50 -29.90 2.36
C ARG A 89 5.63 -28.66 2.54
N SER A 90 6.00 -27.79 3.46
CA SER A 90 5.30 -26.52 3.73
C SER A 90 5.36 -25.59 2.53
N CYS A 91 6.48 -25.55 1.80
CA CYS A 91 6.58 -24.78 0.55
C CYS A 91 5.72 -25.38 -0.57
N ALA A 92 5.65 -26.71 -0.68
CA ALA A 92 4.76 -27.36 -1.64
C ALA A 92 3.26 -27.13 -1.34
N GLN A 93 2.89 -27.07 -0.06
CA GLN A 93 1.53 -26.68 0.34
C GLN A 93 1.26 -25.21 0.00
N ARG A 94 2.21 -24.32 0.31
CA ARG A 94 2.12 -22.88 0.06
C ARG A 94 2.04 -22.52 -1.42
N ALA A 95 2.72 -23.28 -2.29
CA ALA A 95 2.63 -23.16 -3.75
C ALA A 95 1.18 -23.27 -4.27
N ARG A 96 0.27 -23.90 -3.52
CA ARG A 96 -1.16 -24.05 -3.87
C ARG A 96 -2.03 -22.91 -3.34
N THR A 97 -1.43 -21.78 -2.95
CA THR A 97 -2.13 -20.61 -2.40
C THR A 97 -1.71 -19.34 -3.14
N SER A 98 -2.40 -18.22 -2.88
CA SER A 98 -2.02 -16.91 -3.41
C SER A 98 -0.64 -16.41 -2.95
N LEU A 99 -0.06 -17.00 -1.91
CA LEU A 99 1.29 -16.68 -1.41
C LEU A 99 2.40 -17.58 -1.99
N GLY A 100 2.06 -18.38 -2.99
CA GLY A 100 3.01 -19.23 -3.72
C GLY A 100 2.74 -19.36 -5.22
N SER A 101 1.65 -18.76 -5.72
CA SER A 101 1.25 -18.80 -7.13
C SER A 101 0.56 -17.51 -7.55
N SER A 102 1.04 -16.85 -8.60
CA SER A 102 0.38 -15.68 -9.18
C SER A 102 -0.92 -16.02 -9.92
N SER A 103 -1.07 -17.28 -10.35
CA SER A 103 -2.33 -17.80 -10.90
C SER A 103 -3.46 -17.69 -9.88
N LEU A 104 -3.15 -17.88 -8.60
CA LEU A 104 -4.09 -17.88 -7.48
C LEU A 104 -4.22 -16.53 -6.76
N MET A 105 -3.46 -15.50 -7.18
CA MET A 105 -3.57 -14.15 -6.63
C MET A 105 -4.82 -13.43 -7.16
N ASN A 106 -5.42 -12.60 -6.28
CA ASN A 106 -6.39 -11.58 -6.69
C ASN A 106 -5.77 -10.66 -7.76
N LYS A 107 -6.53 -10.46 -8.85
CA LYS A 107 -6.10 -9.65 -10.00
C LYS A 107 -6.24 -8.15 -9.78
N LEU A 108 -7.08 -7.77 -8.82
CA LEU A 108 -7.20 -6.40 -8.33
C LEU A 108 -6.78 -6.37 -6.88
N ASP A 109 -6.12 -5.30 -6.48
CA ASP A 109 -5.78 -5.02 -5.09
C ASP A 109 -6.19 -3.59 -4.72
N THR A 110 -6.70 -3.43 -3.50
CA THR A 110 -7.08 -2.12 -2.99
C THR A 110 -5.86 -1.42 -2.43
N PHE A 111 -5.50 -0.28 -3.00
CA PHE A 111 -4.43 0.56 -2.47
C PHE A 111 -4.99 1.45 -1.36
N SER A 112 -4.48 1.27 -0.14
CA SER A 112 -4.87 2.00 1.07
C SER A 112 -3.65 2.29 1.93
N GLY A 113 -3.83 3.08 3.00
CA GLY A 113 -2.74 3.50 3.89
C GLY A 113 -1.61 4.18 3.11
N LEU A 114 -0.38 3.69 3.27
CA LEU A 114 0.81 4.20 2.58
C LEU A 114 0.72 4.15 1.05
N LEU A 115 -0.14 3.28 0.49
CA LEU A 115 -0.38 3.19 -0.96
C LEU A 115 -1.58 4.01 -1.43
N SER A 116 -2.39 4.57 -0.53
CA SER A 116 -3.60 5.35 -0.86
C SER A 116 -3.28 6.56 -1.74
N ASN A 117 -4.19 6.92 -2.66
CA ASN A 117 -4.16 8.16 -3.44
C ASN A 117 -4.93 9.31 -2.77
N ASP A 118 -5.51 9.07 -1.60
CA ASP A 118 -6.12 10.11 -0.80
C ASP A 118 -5.04 10.86 0.01
N PRO A 119 -4.83 12.17 -0.21
CA PRO A 119 -3.88 12.96 0.56
C PRO A 119 -4.23 13.06 2.06
N ALA A 120 -5.48 12.82 2.46
CA ALA A 120 -5.85 12.77 3.88
C ALA A 120 -5.29 11.51 4.57
N MET A 121 -5.15 10.41 3.83
CA MET A 121 -4.62 9.14 4.32
C MET A 121 -3.12 8.97 4.07
N ASN A 122 -2.62 9.51 2.95
CA ASN A 122 -1.25 9.42 2.50
C ASN A 122 -0.68 10.80 2.12
N PRO A 123 -0.50 11.70 3.10
CA PRO A 123 -0.15 13.10 2.82
C PRO A 123 1.17 13.26 2.06
N ASP A 124 2.11 12.34 2.26
CA ASP A 124 3.47 12.44 1.71
C ASP A 124 3.62 11.82 0.31
N PHE A 125 2.89 10.73 0.03
CA PHE A 125 3.14 9.90 -1.15
C PHE A 125 1.91 9.67 -2.04
N TYR A 126 0.75 10.30 -1.76
CA TYR A 126 -0.50 10.06 -2.49
C TYR A 126 -0.43 10.26 -4.01
N ASN A 127 0.53 11.07 -4.51
CA ASN A 127 0.73 11.34 -5.93
C ASN A 127 2.03 10.73 -6.49
N TRP A 128 2.73 9.87 -5.73
CA TRP A 128 3.89 9.12 -6.21
C TRP A 128 3.47 7.92 -7.06
N ASN A 129 4.43 7.40 -7.85
CA ASN A 129 4.31 6.05 -8.41
C ASN A 129 4.30 5.06 -7.25
N ARG A 130 3.26 4.24 -7.14
CA ARG A 130 3.08 3.34 -6.00
C ARG A 130 3.00 1.92 -6.51
N VAL A 131 3.87 1.07 -5.98
CA VAL A 131 4.02 -0.31 -6.39
C VAL A 131 3.80 -1.21 -5.19
N LYS A 132 2.96 -2.23 -5.34
CA LYS A 132 2.89 -3.35 -4.40
C LYS A 132 3.43 -4.61 -5.06
N MET A 133 4.60 -5.06 -4.61
CA MET A 133 5.24 -6.28 -5.09
C MET A 133 4.60 -7.48 -4.41
N ARG A 134 4.02 -8.40 -5.21
CA ARG A 134 3.26 -9.53 -4.67
C ARG A 134 4.19 -10.64 -4.22
N TYR A 135 3.92 -11.19 -3.05
CA TYR A 135 4.79 -12.14 -2.39
C TYR A 135 4.43 -13.58 -2.79
N CYS A 136 5.37 -14.30 -3.41
CA CYS A 136 5.12 -15.66 -3.88
C CYS A 136 6.30 -16.64 -3.82
N ASP A 137 7.44 -16.23 -3.24
CA ASP A 137 8.64 -17.06 -3.11
C ASP A 137 8.74 -17.81 -1.78
N GLY A 138 7.99 -17.38 -0.77
CA GLY A 138 8.01 -17.96 0.58
C GLY A 138 9.29 -17.69 1.37
N GLY A 139 10.18 -16.84 0.88
CA GLY A 139 11.52 -16.55 1.40
C GLY A 139 11.84 -15.06 1.54
N SER A 140 10.86 -14.18 1.74
CA SER A 140 11.06 -12.71 1.81
C SER A 140 11.80 -12.11 0.61
N PHE A 141 11.47 -12.53 -0.62
CA PHE A 141 12.18 -12.10 -1.83
C PHE A 141 13.69 -12.42 -1.78
N THR A 142 14.11 -13.40 -0.98
CA THR A 142 15.52 -13.83 -0.91
C THR A 142 15.68 -15.25 -1.44
N GLY A 143 16.94 -15.66 -1.60
CA GLY A 143 17.26 -17.01 -2.03
C GLY A 143 17.09 -17.24 -3.53
N ASN A 144 17.71 -18.31 -4.01
CA ASN A 144 17.70 -18.71 -5.41
C ASN A 144 17.91 -20.22 -5.55
N SER A 145 17.07 -21.00 -4.87
CA SER A 145 17.14 -22.46 -4.87
C SER A 145 15.90 -23.07 -5.50
N GLU A 146 15.99 -24.37 -5.79
CA GLU A 146 14.83 -25.18 -6.14
C GLU A 146 14.96 -26.53 -5.44
N PHE A 147 13.82 -27.13 -5.14
CA PHE A 147 13.74 -28.47 -4.59
C PHE A 147 13.01 -29.37 -5.58
N ARG A 148 13.59 -30.53 -5.88
CA ARG A 148 13.04 -31.52 -6.81
C ARG A 148 12.72 -32.81 -6.09
N ASN A 149 11.49 -33.31 -6.27
CA ASN A 149 11.07 -34.62 -5.81
C ASN A 149 10.31 -35.33 -6.95
N GLY A 150 11.00 -36.21 -7.66
CA GLY A 150 10.48 -36.81 -8.89
C GLY A 150 10.19 -35.74 -9.95
N SER A 151 8.95 -35.72 -10.43
CA SER A 151 8.46 -34.70 -11.38
C SER A 151 8.05 -33.37 -10.74
N SER A 152 7.92 -33.32 -9.41
CA SER A 152 7.51 -32.11 -8.71
C SER A 152 8.72 -31.21 -8.42
N VAL A 153 8.60 -29.93 -8.77
CA VAL A 153 9.61 -28.91 -8.50
C VAL A 153 8.99 -27.78 -7.70
N ILE A 154 9.68 -27.33 -6.66
CA ILE A 154 9.35 -26.14 -5.88
C ILE A 154 10.44 -25.10 -6.07
N TYR A 155 10.06 -23.88 -6.44
CA TYR A 155 10.99 -22.82 -6.83
C TYR A 155 11.09 -21.74 -5.75
N MET A 156 12.20 -21.69 -5.02
CA MET A 156 12.48 -20.64 -4.02
C MET A 156 13.37 -19.57 -4.67
N ARG A 157 12.76 -18.75 -5.52
CA ARG A 157 13.46 -17.82 -6.45
C ARG A 157 13.31 -16.35 -6.06
N GLY A 158 13.24 -16.05 -4.76
CA GLY A 158 12.98 -14.69 -4.26
C GLY A 158 13.92 -13.64 -4.84
N GLN A 159 15.23 -13.91 -4.90
CA GLN A 159 16.22 -12.98 -5.49
C GLN A 159 15.93 -12.72 -6.97
N ARG A 160 15.64 -13.78 -7.75
CA ARG A 160 15.33 -13.62 -9.18
C ARG A 160 14.03 -12.84 -9.40
N ILE A 161 13.05 -13.05 -8.53
CA ILE A 161 11.78 -12.31 -8.56
C ILE A 161 12.04 -10.81 -8.32
N TRP A 162 12.82 -10.47 -7.29
CA TRP A 162 13.25 -9.10 -7.04
C TRP A 162 13.92 -8.47 -8.27
N ASP A 163 14.95 -9.15 -8.82
CA ASP A 163 15.70 -8.65 -9.97
C ASP A 163 14.79 -8.41 -11.19
N ALA A 164 13.87 -9.36 -11.46
CA ALA A 164 12.95 -9.26 -12.59
C ALA A 164 11.94 -8.11 -12.42
N ILE A 165 11.38 -7.94 -11.21
CA ILE A 165 10.45 -6.84 -10.93
C ILE A 165 11.16 -5.49 -11.10
N ILE A 166 12.33 -5.30 -10.48
CA ILE A 166 13.06 -4.02 -10.56
C ILE A 166 13.46 -3.70 -12.00
N THR A 167 13.90 -4.70 -12.76
CA THR A 167 14.23 -4.53 -14.19
C THR A 167 13.03 -4.06 -15.00
N ASP A 168 11.85 -4.66 -14.79
CA ASP A 168 10.62 -4.24 -15.47
C ASP A 168 10.18 -2.83 -15.03
N LEU A 169 10.29 -2.50 -13.74
CA LEU A 169 9.97 -1.15 -13.24
C LEU A 169 10.93 -0.08 -13.79
N PHE A 170 12.20 -0.40 -14.00
CA PHE A 170 13.14 0.52 -14.67
C PHE A 170 12.68 0.90 -16.06
N GLN A 171 12.17 -0.06 -16.84
CA GLN A 171 11.60 0.19 -18.17
C GLN A 171 10.34 1.06 -18.09
N LYS A 172 9.62 1.02 -16.96
CA LYS A 172 8.39 1.80 -16.72
C LYS A 172 8.62 3.17 -16.09
N GLY A 173 9.88 3.56 -15.89
CA GLY A 173 10.25 4.92 -15.47
C GLY A 173 10.98 5.02 -14.14
N LEU A 174 11.14 3.92 -13.38
CA LEU A 174 11.90 3.94 -12.13
C LEU A 174 13.37 4.35 -12.36
N ALA A 175 13.93 4.07 -13.54
CA ALA A 175 15.26 4.52 -13.95
C ALA A 175 15.41 6.05 -14.08
N LYS A 176 14.32 6.82 -13.98
CA LYS A 176 14.30 8.30 -14.00
C LYS A 176 13.73 8.88 -12.70
N ALA A 177 13.65 8.07 -11.65
CA ALA A 177 13.17 8.51 -10.35
C ALA A 177 14.10 9.57 -9.74
N GLU A 178 13.55 10.46 -8.93
CA GLU A 178 14.34 11.36 -8.07
C GLU A 178 14.41 10.88 -6.64
N LYS A 179 13.32 10.26 -6.17
CA LYS A 179 13.18 9.75 -4.81
C LYS A 179 12.51 8.40 -4.86
N VAL A 180 13.07 7.44 -4.13
CA VAL A 180 12.52 6.10 -4.00
C VAL A 180 12.44 5.73 -2.52
N LEU A 181 11.25 5.33 -2.07
CA LEU A 181 11.03 4.72 -0.77
C LEU A 181 10.79 3.23 -0.99
N LEU A 182 11.69 2.38 -0.50
CA LEU A 182 11.49 0.94 -0.40
C LEU A 182 10.90 0.62 0.97
N SER A 183 9.81 -0.13 1.00
CA SER A 183 9.07 -0.42 2.22
C SER A 183 8.44 -1.81 2.15
N GLY A 184 8.00 -2.31 3.30
CA GLY A 184 7.39 -3.63 3.42
C GLY A 184 6.99 -3.93 4.86
N CYS A 185 6.01 -4.83 5.02
CA CYS A 185 5.53 -5.24 6.35
C CYS A 185 5.79 -6.73 6.59
N SER A 186 6.17 -7.11 7.81
CA SER A 186 6.43 -8.51 8.20
C SER A 186 7.52 -9.15 7.33
N ALA A 187 7.22 -10.24 6.62
CA ALA A 187 8.14 -10.83 5.65
C ALA A 187 8.60 -9.83 4.57
N GLY A 188 7.76 -8.86 4.20
CA GLY A 188 8.13 -7.76 3.30
C GLY A 188 9.02 -6.70 3.97
N GLY A 189 8.89 -6.50 5.28
CA GLY A 189 9.81 -5.66 6.04
C GLY A 189 11.21 -6.26 6.05
N LEU A 190 11.28 -7.59 6.25
CA LEU A 190 12.53 -8.33 6.11
C LEU A 190 13.13 -8.22 4.70
N ALA A 191 12.30 -8.35 3.65
CA ALA A 191 12.72 -8.13 2.26
C ALA A 191 13.27 -6.72 2.05
N THR A 192 12.62 -5.69 2.62
CA THR A 192 13.06 -4.29 2.53
C THR A 192 14.49 -4.11 3.05
N PHE A 193 14.81 -4.72 4.18
CA PHE A 193 16.18 -4.63 4.70
C PHE A 193 17.19 -5.34 3.81
N PHE A 194 16.87 -6.54 3.33
CA PHE A 194 17.81 -7.30 2.51
C PHE A 194 18.12 -6.63 1.17
N HIS A 195 17.15 -5.90 0.61
CA HIS A 195 17.26 -5.30 -0.72
C HIS A 195 17.52 -3.79 -0.73
N CYS A 196 17.62 -3.15 0.44
CA CYS A 196 17.79 -1.70 0.52
C CYS A 196 19.08 -1.24 -0.17
N ASP A 197 20.22 -1.83 0.20
CA ASP A 197 21.53 -1.45 -0.32
C ASP A 197 21.66 -1.79 -1.81
N ASP A 198 21.10 -2.92 -2.25
CA ASP A 198 21.06 -3.31 -3.67
C ASP A 198 20.25 -2.29 -4.50
N LEU A 199 19.09 -1.85 -4.01
CA LEU A 199 18.31 -0.81 -4.70
C LEU A 199 19.05 0.53 -4.75
N GLU A 200 19.70 0.92 -3.65
CA GLU A 200 20.52 2.14 -3.61
C GLU A 200 21.68 2.07 -4.60
N GLU A 201 22.35 0.92 -4.72
CA GLU A 201 23.42 0.73 -5.70
C GLU A 201 22.90 0.83 -7.14
N ARG A 202 21.78 0.18 -7.47
CA ARG A 202 21.19 0.24 -8.81
C ARG A 202 20.73 1.63 -9.24
N LEU A 203 20.37 2.47 -8.28
CA LEU A 203 19.89 3.85 -8.52
C LEU A 203 20.93 4.91 -8.16
N ARG A 204 22.18 4.51 -7.89
CA ARG A 204 23.25 5.42 -7.47
C ARG A 204 23.44 6.53 -8.51
N GLY A 205 23.46 7.77 -8.05
CA GLY A 205 23.59 8.97 -8.89
C GLY A 205 22.33 9.32 -9.69
N THR A 206 21.26 8.52 -9.61
CA THR A 206 19.98 8.76 -10.29
C THR A 206 18.92 9.25 -9.30
N ALA A 207 18.72 8.52 -8.20
CA ALA A 207 17.67 8.80 -7.23
C ALA A 207 18.19 8.76 -5.79
N MET A 208 17.53 9.50 -4.90
CA MET A 208 17.69 9.32 -3.46
C MET A 208 16.85 8.14 -2.99
N VAL A 209 17.50 7.09 -2.50
CA VAL A 209 16.82 5.91 -1.96
C VAL A 209 16.71 6.02 -0.43
N LYS A 210 15.54 5.68 0.11
CA LYS A 210 15.28 5.50 1.54
C LYS A 210 14.52 4.21 1.74
N CYS A 211 14.71 3.57 2.89
CA CYS A 211 14.09 2.29 3.20
C CYS A 211 13.37 2.33 4.55
N MET A 212 12.17 1.78 4.60
CA MET A 212 11.34 1.68 5.80
C MET A 212 10.88 0.24 6.00
N SER A 213 11.50 -0.45 6.94
CA SER A 213 11.18 -1.83 7.25
C SER A 213 10.17 -1.90 8.40
N ASP A 214 8.92 -2.26 8.12
CA ASP A 214 7.85 -2.39 9.12
C ASP A 214 7.66 -3.85 9.60
N ALA A 215 7.41 -4.02 10.91
CA ALA A 215 7.17 -5.30 11.58
C ALA A 215 8.19 -6.42 11.27
N ARG A 216 9.46 -6.07 11.10
CA ARG A 216 10.54 -6.98 10.69
C ARG A 216 11.25 -7.71 11.84
N VAL A 217 11.17 -7.22 13.07
CA VAL A 217 11.93 -7.81 14.19
C VAL A 217 11.19 -9.05 14.69
N PHE A 218 11.79 -10.21 14.48
CA PHE A 218 11.31 -11.50 14.97
C PHE A 218 12.28 -12.00 16.07
N PRO A 219 11.76 -12.58 17.18
CA PRO A 219 12.57 -13.12 18.27
C PRO A 219 13.33 -14.39 17.88
#